data_AF-A0A350T098-F1
#
_entry.id   AF-A0A350T098-F1
#
_cell.length_a   1.000
_cell.length_b   1.000
_cell.length_c   1.000
_cell.angle_alpha   90.00
_cell.angle_beta   90.00
_cell.angle_gamma   90.00
#
_symmetry.space_group_name_H-M   'P 1'
#
loop_
_entity.id
_entity.type
_entity.pdbx_description
1 polymer ?
#
loop_
_entity_poly.entity_id
_entity_poly.type
_entity_poly.pdbx_seq_one_letter_code
_entity_poly.pdbx_strand_id
1 'polypeptide(L)' 'MKAHELSSSEIGPEHLGWILTADLRDRDRKRFMRKGATIDEAALADWLRVAEVVLHLIEPEPGDLHEDVAGRCLLYTSP' A
#
# COMPACT_ATOMS: atom_id res chain seq x y z
N MET A 1 5.39 5.78 14.71
CA MET A 1 5.42 4.79 13.60
C MET A 1 5.99 3.48 14.15
N LYS A 2 5.39 2.32 13.84
CA LYS A 2 5.86 1.01 14.32
C LYS A 2 6.07 0.05 13.16
N ALA A 3 7.15 -0.73 13.18
CA ALA A 3 7.45 -1.71 12.15
C ALA A 3 6.86 -3.09 12.51
N HIS A 4 6.26 -3.75 11.52
CA HIS A 4 5.60 -5.03 11.66
C HIS A 4 6.03 -5.97 10.54
N GLU A 5 6.15 -7.26 10.88
CA GLU A 5 6.35 -8.35 9.94
C GLU A 5 5.08 -9.21 9.95
N LEU A 6 4.43 -9.35 8.80
CA LEU A 6 3.17 -10.09 8.65
C LEU A 6 3.19 -10.92 7.37
N SER A 7 2.55 -12.08 7.39
CA SER A 7 2.27 -12.80 6.15
C SER A 7 1.29 -12.01 5.29
N SER A 8 1.44 -12.07 3.96
CA SER A 8 0.47 -11.50 3.03
C SER A 8 -0.94 -12.02 3.24
N SER A 9 -1.09 -13.21 3.82
CA SER A 9 -2.37 -13.85 4.14
C SER A 9 -3.02 -13.31 5.42
N GLU A 10 -2.28 -12.57 6.25
CA GLU A 10 -2.77 -11.94 7.48
C GLU A 10 -3.24 -10.49 7.24
N ILE A 11 -3.08 -9.98 6.02
CA ILE A 11 -3.49 -8.63 5.68
C ILE A 11 -5.01 -8.56 5.49
N GLY A 12 -5.58 -7.53 6.11
CA GLY A 12 -7.01 -7.32 6.26
C GLY A 12 -7.35 -5.85 6.45
N PRO A 13 -8.64 -5.50 6.61
CA PRO A 13 -9.13 -4.12 6.74
C PRO A 13 -8.47 -3.32 7.88
N GLU A 14 -8.02 -3.98 8.93
CA GLU A 14 -7.32 -3.37 10.07
C GLU A 14 -5.93 -2.81 9.72
N HIS A 15 -5.38 -3.20 8.56
CA HIS A 15 -4.08 -2.77 8.06
C HIS A 15 -4.21 -1.65 7.00
N LEU A 16 -5.41 -1.12 6.77
CA LEU A 16 -5.61 0.04 5.90
C LEU A 16 -4.79 1.23 6.43
N GLY A 17 -4.11 1.93 5.53
CA GLY A 17 -3.20 3.02 5.87
C GLY A 17 -1.77 2.56 6.18
N TRP A 18 -1.49 1.27 6.31
CA TRP A 18 -0.13 0.78 6.57
C TRP A 18 0.75 0.91 5.33
N ILE A 19 2.05 1.14 5.53
CA ILE A 19 2.99 1.46 4.44
C ILE A 19 3.93 0.27 4.19
N LEU A 20 4.07 -0.12 2.93
CA LEU A 20 5.02 -1.16 2.51
C LEU A 20 6.46 -0.67 2.59
N THR A 21 7.35 -1.46 3.21
CA THR A 21 8.80 -1.14 3.24
C THR A 21 9.60 -1.77 2.10
N ALA A 22 8.98 -2.63 1.30
CA ALA A 22 9.56 -3.32 0.15
C ALA A 22 8.56 -3.41 -1.02
N ASP A 23 9.06 -3.67 -2.22
CA ASP A 23 8.20 -3.93 -3.38
C ASP A 23 7.44 -5.24 -3.20
N LEU A 24 6.12 -5.19 -3.39
CA LEU A 24 5.24 -6.35 -3.35
C LEU A 24 5.01 -6.87 -4.76
N ARG A 25 5.11 -8.19 -4.92
CA ARG A 25 4.87 -8.89 -6.19
C ARG A 25 3.63 -9.76 -6.11
N ASP A 26 2.94 -9.88 -7.23
CA ASP A 26 1.85 -10.83 -7.41
C ASP A 26 2.40 -12.26 -7.64
N ARG A 27 1.47 -13.22 -7.73
CA ARG A 27 1.78 -14.62 -8.01
C ARG A 27 2.50 -14.84 -9.34
N ASP A 28 2.32 -13.94 -10.31
CA ASP A 28 2.99 -13.96 -11.62
C ASP A 28 4.38 -13.28 -11.58
N ARG A 29 4.87 -12.92 -10.39
CA ARG A 29 6.11 -12.15 -10.16
C ARG A 29 6.09 -10.74 -10.75
N LYS A 30 4.94 -10.24 -11.18
CA LYS A 30 4.77 -8.85 -11.60
C LYS A 30 4.66 -7.99 -10.35
N ARG A 31 5.01 -6.72 -10.47
CA ARG A 31 4.94 -5.78 -9.36
C ARG A 31 3.47 -5.44 -9.09
N PHE A 32 3.00 -5.76 -7.90
CA PHE A 32 1.66 -5.44 -7.43
C PHE A 32 1.64 -4.06 -6.77
N MET A 33 2.51 -3.83 -5.80
CA MET A 33 2.69 -2.53 -5.13
C MET A 33 4.18 -2.19 -5.01
N ARG A 34 4.47 -0.90 -4.92
CA ARG A 34 5.84 -0.40 -4.74
C ARG A 34 6.15 -0.23 -3.25
N LYS A 35 7.43 -0.27 -2.91
CA LYS A 35 7.92 0.23 -1.62
C LYS A 35 7.42 1.68 -1.40
N GLY A 36 6.96 1.96 -0.20
CA GLY A 36 6.37 3.24 0.20
C GLY A 36 4.90 3.39 -0.13
N ALA A 37 4.29 2.42 -0.83
CA ALA A 37 2.87 2.44 -1.10
C ALA A 37 2.06 2.09 0.16
N THR A 38 0.94 2.78 0.32
CA THR A 38 -0.01 2.58 1.40
C THR A 38 -1.04 1.51 1.00
N ILE A 39 -1.41 0.64 1.94
CA ILE A 39 -2.52 -0.29 1.76
C ILE A 39 -3.84 0.50 1.79
N ASP A 40 -4.46 0.63 0.62
CA ASP A 40 -5.79 1.24 0.46
C ASP A 40 -6.86 0.18 0.17
N GLU A 41 -8.12 0.63 0.09
CA GLU A 41 -9.26 -0.26 -0.16
C GLU A 41 -9.18 -0.97 -1.52
N ALA A 42 -8.61 -0.33 -2.54
CA ALA A 42 -8.48 -0.91 -3.88
C ALA A 42 -7.41 -2.01 -3.89
N ALA A 43 -6.27 -1.77 -3.24
CA ALA A 43 -5.24 -2.77 -3.03
C ALA A 43 -5.79 -3.96 -2.25
N LEU A 44 -6.58 -3.72 -1.19
CA LEU A 44 -7.18 -4.77 -0.38
C LEU A 44 -8.21 -5.60 -1.19
N ALA A 45 -8.98 -4.97 -2.06
CA ALA A 45 -9.90 -5.67 -2.96
C ALA A 45 -9.18 -6.62 -3.93
N ASP A 46 -8.00 -6.24 -4.41
CA ASP A 46 -7.16 -7.06 -5.31
C ASP A 46 -6.16 -7.97 -4.57
N TRP A 47 -6.17 -7.97 -3.22
CA TRP A 47 -5.13 -8.60 -2.40
C TRP A 47 -4.99 -10.11 -2.59
N LEU A 48 -6.07 -10.78 -3.02
CA LEU A 48 -6.06 -12.21 -3.36
C LEU A 48 -5.04 -12.58 -4.44
N ARG A 49 -4.59 -11.60 -5.25
CA ARG A 49 -3.62 -11.78 -6.34
C ARG A 49 -2.16 -11.73 -5.85
N VAL A 50 -1.94 -11.25 -4.62
CA VAL A 50 -0.63 -11.15 -4.00
C VAL A 50 -0.02 -12.55 -3.82
N ALA A 51 1.30 -12.65 -4.03
CA ALA A 51 2.03 -13.88 -3.75
C ALA A 51 2.10 -14.12 -2.24
N GLU A 52 2.08 -15.38 -1.81
CA GLU A 52 2.25 -15.72 -0.40
C GLU A 52 3.68 -15.42 0.04
N VAL A 53 3.87 -14.29 0.74
CA VAL A 53 5.17 -13.79 1.16
C VAL A 53 5.08 -13.09 2.51
N VAL A 54 6.23 -12.97 3.17
CA VAL A 54 6.38 -12.15 4.38
C VAL A 54 6.53 -10.68 3.98
N LEU A 55 5.66 -9.83 4.51
CA LEU A 55 5.61 -8.40 4.30
C LEU A 55 6.21 -7.67 5.50
N HIS A 56 6.93 -6.62 5.21
CA HIS A 56 7.45 -5.69 6.20
C HIS A 56 6.71 -4.37 6.04
N LEU A 57 5.90 -4.02 7.05
CA LEU A 57 4.96 -2.92 7.02
C LEU A 57 5.28 -1.91 8.12
N ILE A 58 4.93 -0.65 7.89
CA ILE A 58 4.93 0.41 8.91
C ILE A 58 3.49 0.78 9.23
N GLU A 59 3.12 0.64 10.49
CA GLU A 59 1.91 1.25 11.05
C GLU A 59 2.18 2.75 11.27
N PRO A 60 1.54 3.64 10.51
CA PRO A 60 1.62 5.08 10.77
C PRO A 60 0.89 5.42 12.08
N GLU A 61 1.36 6.45 12.78
CA GLU A 61 0.62 6.94 13.93
C GLU A 61 -0.64 7.70 13.50
N PRO A 62 -1.74 7.65 14.28
CA PRO A 62 -2.95 8.42 13.98
C PRO A 62 -2.61 9.92 13.96
N GLY A 63 -2.61 10.50 12.76
CA GLY A 63 -2.13 11.87 12.51
C GLY A 63 -1.09 11.95 11.39
N ASP A 64 -0.50 10.82 10.99
CA ASP A 64 0.45 10.70 9.88
C ASP A 64 -0.27 10.27 8.58
N LEU A 65 -1.42 10.90 8.29
CA LEU A 65 -1.95 10.92 6.93
C LEU A 65 -1.00 11.81 6.13
N HIS A 66 -0.04 11.21 5.43
CA HIS A 66 0.55 11.90 4.29
C HIS A 66 -0.62 12.19 3.32
N GLU A 67 -0.94 13.48 3.20
CA GLU A 67 -1.90 14.04 2.25
C GLU A 67 -1.52 13.66 0.81
N ASP A 68 -1.92 12.48 0.35
CA ASP A 68 -1.92 12.16 -1.09
C ASP A 68 -3.16 12.76 -1.78
N VAL A 69 -3.37 14.06 -1.54
CA VAL A 69 -4.12 14.95 -2.44
C VAL A 69 -3.19 15.50 -3.54
N ALA A 70 -1.94 15.01 -3.63
CA ALA A 70 -0.94 15.46 -4.59
C ALA A 70 -1.03 14.78 -5.97
N GLY A 71 -2.23 14.45 -6.44
CA GLY A 71 -2.44 13.74 -7.71
C GLY A 71 -3.34 14.41 -8.75
N ARG A 72 -3.88 15.62 -8.51
CA ARG A 72 -4.81 16.24 -9.48
C ARG A 72 -4.91 17.77 -9.44
N CYS A 73 -3.77 18.45 -9.48
CA CYS A 73 -3.71 19.84 -9.94
C CYS A 73 -2.61 19.95 -11.00
N LEU A 74 -2.93 20.65 -12.09
CA LEU A 74 -2.08 21.00 -13.25
C LEU A 74 -2.10 20.03 -14.45
N LEU A 75 -3.23 19.99 -15.14
CA LEU A 75 -3.21 20.19 -16.59
C LEU A 75 -4.06 21.42 -16.92
N TYR A 76 -3.38 22.56 -17.02
CA TYR A 76 -3.84 23.71 -17.81
C TYR A 76 -4.12 23.22 -19.24
N THR A 77 -5.25 23.61 -19.82
CA THR A 77 -5.29 24.46 -21.03
C THR A 77 -6.74 24.83 -21.38
N SER A 78 -7.00 26.14 -21.36
CA SER A 78 -8.07 26.85 -22.08
C SER A 78 -8.17 26.43 -23.56
N PRO A 79 -9.34 26.63 -24.18
CA PRO A 79 -9.54 27.87 -24.96
C PRO A 79 -10.56 28.83 -24.33
#